data_AF-A0A9W6G5I2-F1
#
_entry.id   AF-A0A9W6G5I2-F1
#
_cell.length_a   1.000
_cell.length_b   1.000
_cell.length_c   1.000
_cell.angle_alpha   90.00
_cell.angle_beta   90.00
_cell.angle_gamma   90.00
#
_symmetry.space_group_name_H-M   'P 1'
#
loop_
_entity.id
_entity.type
_entity.pdbx_description
1 polymer ?
#
loop_
_entity_poly.entity_id
_entity_poly.type
_entity_poly.pdbx_seq_one_letter_code
_entity_poly.pdbx_strand_id
1 'polypeptide(L)'
;MAPISTLVVVASNRAADGVYEDTSGPILIQGFAAAGFDVAGPVVVHDGDEVEQALRDAVDDGFSLVVTSGGTGLTPLDLTPDMTSRVVDYEVPGIAEAIRAAGRAKTPHAALSRGIAGVAGKTLIVNLAGSTGAAKDGLAVLTAELIEHAVSQLHGGDHARSDDAEAAPEFSEVASVAQVHGTGATQPLGEIPSAAMGSGGTETTHAPGDDTDAHRRQP
;
A
#
# COMPACT_ATOMS: atom_id res chain seq x y z
N MET A 1 -25.72 -2.15 15.09
CA MET A 1 -25.48 -2.83 13.79
C MET A 1 -25.06 -4.26 14.08
N ALA A 2 -25.24 -5.18 13.13
CA ALA A 2 -24.57 -6.47 13.20
C ALA A 2 -23.03 -6.23 13.16
N PRO A 3 -22.22 -7.10 13.80
CA PRO A 3 -20.77 -6.95 13.76
C PRO A 3 -20.27 -7.04 12.31
N ILE A 4 -19.22 -6.27 12.00
CA ILE A 4 -18.62 -6.25 10.66
C ILE A 4 -17.90 -7.56 10.43
N SER A 5 -18.37 -8.35 9.46
CA SER A 5 -17.71 -9.58 9.04
C SER A 5 -16.37 -9.24 8.37
N THR A 6 -15.29 -9.78 8.90
CA THR A 6 -13.92 -9.48 8.50
C THR A 6 -13.14 -10.76 8.19
N LEU A 7 -12.47 -10.83 7.04
CA LEU A 7 -11.54 -11.91 6.72
C LEU A 7 -10.10 -11.41 6.72
N VAL A 8 -9.21 -12.16 7.38
CA VAL A 8 -7.76 -11.95 7.28
C VAL A 8 -7.15 -12.99 6.34
N VAL A 9 -6.45 -12.52 5.31
CA VAL A 9 -5.72 -13.36 4.34
C VAL A 9 -4.22 -13.07 4.45
N VAL A 10 -3.39 -14.10 4.54
CA VAL A 10 -1.93 -13.96 4.58
C VAL A 10 -1.37 -14.50 3.26
N ALA A 11 -0.80 -13.61 2.46
CA ALA A 11 -0.12 -13.93 1.21
C ALA A 11 1.37 -14.12 1.50
N SER A 12 1.81 -15.38 1.56
CA SER A 12 3.18 -15.72 1.89
C SER A 12 3.51 -17.15 1.48
N ASN A 13 4.24 -17.32 0.37
CA ASN A 13 4.71 -18.64 -0.09
C ASN A 13 5.36 -19.46 1.03
N ARG A 14 6.26 -18.85 1.81
CA ARG A 14 6.98 -19.54 2.90
C ARG A 14 6.08 -19.95 4.06
N ALA A 15 4.99 -19.23 4.31
CA ALA A 15 4.05 -19.58 5.37
C ALA A 15 3.11 -20.69 4.89
N ALA A 16 2.64 -20.60 3.64
CA ALA A 16 1.86 -21.64 2.99
C ALA A 16 2.62 -22.97 2.86
N ASP A 17 3.94 -22.90 2.58
CA ASP A 17 4.85 -24.05 2.57
C ASP A 17 5.18 -24.61 3.97
N GLY A 18 4.73 -23.96 5.05
CA GLY A 18 5.03 -24.35 6.43
C GLY A 18 6.49 -24.13 6.85
N VAL A 19 7.25 -23.32 6.10
CA VAL A 19 8.66 -22.99 6.42
C VAL A 19 8.75 -22.12 7.68
N TYR A 20 7.77 -21.24 7.88
CA TYR A 20 7.58 -20.53 9.15
C TYR A 20 6.10 -20.33 9.44
N GLU A 21 5.80 -20.12 10.72
CA GLU A 21 4.47 -19.70 11.17
C GLU A 21 4.28 -18.19 10.93
N ASP A 22 3.15 -17.81 10.36
CA ASP A 22 2.81 -16.41 10.21
C ASP A 22 2.55 -15.74 11.57
N THR A 23 3.03 -14.52 11.71
CA THR A 23 2.88 -13.71 12.93
C THR A 23 2.05 -12.46 12.72
N SER A 24 1.75 -12.10 11.46
CA SER A 24 0.99 -10.90 11.11
C SER A 24 -0.53 -11.12 11.24
N GLY A 25 -1.03 -12.26 10.77
CA GLY A 25 -2.42 -12.68 10.81
C GLY A 25 -2.98 -12.74 12.23
N PRO A 26 -2.32 -13.40 13.21
CA PRO A 26 -2.78 -13.39 14.60
C PRO A 26 -2.92 -11.99 15.20
N ILE A 27 -2.04 -11.05 14.83
CA ILE A 27 -2.12 -9.65 15.29
C ILE A 27 -3.35 -8.97 14.71
N LEU A 28 -3.61 -9.14 13.40
CA LEU A 28 -4.77 -8.55 12.73
C LEU A 28 -6.08 -9.09 13.31
N ILE A 29 -6.16 -10.40 13.52
CA ILE A 29 -7.36 -11.04 14.06
C ILE A 29 -7.66 -10.53 15.47
N GLN A 30 -6.66 -10.53 16.35
CA GLN A 30 -6.82 -10.02 17.71
C GLN A 30 -7.18 -8.54 17.72
N GLY A 31 -6.58 -7.73 16.84
CA GLY A 31 -6.84 -6.30 16.74
C GLY A 31 -8.27 -5.99 16.29
N PHE A 32 -8.75 -6.61 15.22
CA PHE A 32 -10.11 -6.40 14.73
C PHE A 32 -11.16 -7.02 15.67
N ALA A 33 -10.89 -8.17 16.27
CA ALA A 33 -11.78 -8.75 17.28
C ALA A 33 -11.90 -7.84 18.51
N ALA A 34 -10.79 -7.24 18.96
CA ALA A 34 -10.80 -6.25 20.05
C ALA A 34 -11.56 -4.96 19.67
N ALA A 35 -11.63 -4.64 18.37
CA ALA A 35 -12.44 -3.54 17.84
C ALA A 35 -13.93 -3.91 17.66
N GLY A 36 -14.35 -5.14 18.02
CA GLY A 36 -15.74 -5.58 17.98
C GLY A 36 -16.18 -6.21 16.65
N PHE A 37 -15.25 -6.56 15.77
CA PHE A 37 -15.55 -7.16 14.47
C PHE A 37 -15.71 -8.69 14.61
N ASP A 38 -16.47 -9.29 13.68
CA ASP A 38 -16.57 -10.75 13.57
C ASP A 38 -15.51 -11.23 12.60
N VAL A 39 -14.41 -11.79 13.12
CA VAL A 39 -13.18 -12.01 12.35
C VAL A 39 -12.96 -13.50 12.07
N ALA A 40 -12.81 -13.85 10.78
CA ALA A 40 -12.39 -15.15 10.31
C ALA A 40 -10.92 -15.16 9.86
N GLY A 41 -10.32 -16.36 9.85
CA GLY A 41 -8.95 -16.59 9.36
C GLY A 41 -7.92 -16.84 10.49
N PRO A 42 -6.60 -16.73 10.19
CA PRO A 42 -6.07 -16.25 8.92
C PRO A 42 -6.12 -17.37 7.88
N VAL A 43 -6.56 -17.04 6.66
CA VAL A 43 -6.39 -17.94 5.52
C VAL A 43 -5.00 -17.67 4.96
N VAL A 44 -4.11 -18.66 5.03
CA VAL A 44 -2.73 -18.54 4.51
C VAL A 44 -2.69 -19.13 3.11
N VAL A 45 -2.22 -18.34 2.14
CA VAL A 45 -2.16 -18.69 0.71
C VAL A 45 -0.80 -18.35 0.12
N HIS A 46 -0.47 -18.99 -1.01
CA HIS A 46 0.64 -18.58 -1.85
C HIS A 46 0.37 -17.22 -2.50
N ASP A 47 1.43 -16.50 -2.83
CA ASP A 47 1.31 -15.28 -3.61
C ASP A 47 0.80 -15.58 -5.04
N GLY A 48 0.08 -14.64 -5.65
CA GLY A 48 -0.47 -14.80 -7.01
C GLY A 48 -1.92 -15.30 -7.00
N ASP A 49 -2.27 -16.19 -7.92
CA ASP A 49 -3.67 -16.52 -8.22
C ASP A 49 -4.48 -17.03 -7.01
N GLU A 50 -3.84 -17.65 -6.00
CA GLU A 50 -4.51 -18.05 -4.76
C GLU A 50 -5.01 -16.85 -3.94
N VAL A 51 -4.29 -15.72 -3.97
CA VAL A 51 -4.76 -14.45 -3.37
C VAL A 51 -5.99 -13.95 -4.11
N GLU A 52 -5.97 -13.94 -5.44
CA GLU A 52 -7.13 -13.51 -6.24
C GLU A 52 -8.36 -14.36 -5.92
N GLN A 53 -8.20 -15.68 -5.86
CA GLN A 53 -9.29 -16.60 -5.54
C GLN A 53 -9.83 -16.36 -4.12
N ALA A 54 -8.95 -16.25 -3.11
CA ALA A 54 -9.37 -15.99 -1.73
C ALA A 54 -10.14 -14.66 -1.59
N LEU A 55 -9.75 -13.63 -2.34
CA LEU A 55 -10.46 -12.36 -2.37
C LEU A 55 -11.84 -12.48 -3.03
N ARG A 56 -11.95 -13.21 -4.14
CA ARG A 56 -13.24 -13.45 -4.82
C ARG A 56 -14.19 -14.26 -3.95
N ASP A 57 -13.71 -15.33 -3.34
CA ASP A 57 -14.48 -16.16 -2.41
C ASP A 57 -14.99 -15.32 -1.24
N ALA A 58 -14.16 -14.44 -0.69
CA ALA A 58 -14.57 -13.56 0.41
C ALA A 58 -15.67 -12.56 0.01
N VAL A 59 -15.62 -12.05 -1.22
CA VAL A 59 -16.67 -11.17 -1.76
C VAL A 59 -17.97 -11.96 -1.95
N ASP A 60 -17.89 -13.17 -2.51
CA ASP A 60 -19.05 -14.04 -2.75
C ASP A 60 -19.70 -14.51 -1.43
N ASP A 61 -18.89 -14.77 -0.40
CA ASP A 61 -19.33 -15.10 0.96
C ASP A 61 -19.90 -13.89 1.73
N GLY A 62 -19.80 -12.68 1.17
CA GLY A 62 -20.39 -11.47 1.73
C GLY A 62 -19.62 -10.88 2.91
N PHE A 63 -18.30 -11.05 2.98
CA PHE A 63 -17.48 -10.34 3.96
C PHE A 63 -17.55 -8.83 3.73
N SER A 64 -17.69 -8.06 4.82
CA SER A 64 -17.73 -6.59 4.73
C SER A 64 -16.34 -5.97 4.62
N LEU A 65 -15.34 -6.61 5.23
CA LEU A 65 -13.93 -6.21 5.21
C LEU A 65 -13.05 -7.41 4.90
N VAL A 66 -12.08 -7.25 4.00
CA VAL A 66 -10.98 -8.20 3.78
C VAL A 66 -9.66 -7.48 3.93
N VAL A 67 -8.79 -8.03 4.78
CA VAL A 67 -7.44 -7.48 4.99
C VAL A 67 -6.42 -8.53 4.59
N THR A 68 -5.60 -8.20 3.60
CA THR A 68 -4.47 -9.06 3.24
C THR A 68 -3.21 -8.62 3.98
N SER A 69 -2.31 -9.56 4.27
CA SER A 69 -0.98 -9.28 4.78
C SER A 69 0.08 -10.01 3.97
N GLY A 70 1.04 -9.27 3.41
CA GLY A 70 2.13 -9.84 2.60
C GLY A 70 1.95 -9.63 1.10
N GLY A 71 3.00 -9.94 0.34
CA GLY A 71 3.04 -9.84 -1.12
C GLY A 71 2.92 -8.42 -1.69
N THR A 72 3.19 -7.36 -0.91
CA THR A 72 3.08 -5.95 -1.35
C THR A 72 4.42 -5.27 -1.64
N GLY A 73 5.54 -5.99 -1.56
CA GLY A 73 6.87 -5.47 -1.81
C GLY A 73 7.20 -5.26 -3.30
N LEU A 74 8.51 -5.27 -3.60
CA LEU A 74 9.07 -5.03 -4.93
C LEU A 74 9.71 -6.28 -5.55
N THR A 75 9.57 -7.45 -4.93
CA THR A 75 10.07 -8.70 -5.49
C THR A 75 9.15 -9.20 -6.60
N PRO A 76 9.63 -10.06 -7.52
CA PRO A 76 8.78 -10.63 -8.57
C PRO A 76 7.60 -11.48 -8.07
N LEU A 77 7.64 -11.88 -6.79
CA LEU A 77 6.59 -12.69 -6.16
C LEU A 77 5.61 -11.83 -5.36
N ASP A 78 5.91 -10.56 -5.12
CA ASP A 78 4.97 -9.65 -4.48
C ASP A 78 3.84 -9.33 -5.46
N LEU A 79 2.76 -10.11 -5.46
CA LEU A 79 1.68 -10.00 -6.44
C LEU A 79 0.35 -9.60 -5.82
N THR A 80 0.26 -9.43 -4.50
CA THR A 80 -0.99 -9.11 -3.80
C THR A 80 -1.71 -7.87 -4.34
N PRO A 81 -1.05 -6.73 -4.63
CA PRO A 81 -1.72 -5.57 -5.21
C PRO A 81 -2.27 -5.87 -6.61
N ASP A 82 -1.51 -6.59 -7.42
CA ASP A 82 -1.88 -6.99 -8.78
C ASP A 82 -3.11 -7.91 -8.76
N MET A 83 -3.17 -8.86 -7.84
CA MET A 83 -4.33 -9.73 -7.65
C MET A 83 -5.55 -8.97 -7.14
N THR A 84 -5.34 -8.08 -6.17
CA THR A 84 -6.41 -7.22 -5.62
C THR A 84 -7.02 -6.33 -6.70
N SER A 85 -6.19 -5.76 -7.60
CA SER A 85 -6.64 -4.88 -8.68
C SER A 85 -7.57 -5.56 -9.69
N ARG A 86 -7.52 -6.89 -9.80
CA ARG A 86 -8.41 -7.69 -10.66
C ARG A 86 -9.77 -7.99 -10.03
N VAL A 87 -9.91 -7.75 -8.72
CA VAL A 87 -11.10 -8.06 -7.94
C VAL A 87 -11.90 -6.81 -7.63
N VAL A 88 -11.23 -5.69 -7.32
CA VAL A 88 -11.89 -4.43 -6.97
C VAL A 88 -12.56 -3.77 -8.18
N ASP A 89 -13.76 -3.24 -7.98
CA ASP A 89 -14.49 -2.41 -8.93
C ASP A 89 -13.87 -1.01 -9.04
N TYR A 90 -13.41 -0.47 -7.92
CA TYR A 90 -12.72 0.82 -7.85
C TYR A 90 -11.78 0.89 -6.63
N GLU A 91 -10.74 1.72 -6.75
CA GLU A 91 -9.76 1.95 -5.69
C GLU A 91 -10.20 3.05 -4.71
N VAL A 92 -9.72 2.94 -3.47
CA VAL A 92 -9.83 3.93 -2.39
C VAL A 92 -8.40 4.33 -1.97
N PRO A 93 -7.68 5.12 -2.80
CA PRO A 93 -6.25 5.36 -2.62
C PRO A 93 -5.89 6.00 -1.28
N GLY A 94 -6.78 6.83 -0.72
CA GLY A 94 -6.55 7.52 0.56
C GLY A 94 -6.29 6.57 1.74
N ILE A 95 -6.89 5.37 1.75
CA ILE A 95 -6.63 4.36 2.79
C ILE A 95 -5.20 3.82 2.67
N ALA A 96 -4.79 3.45 1.45
CA ALA A 96 -3.46 2.94 1.19
C ALA A 96 -2.37 3.99 1.49
N GLU A 97 -2.65 5.27 1.17
CA GLU A 97 -1.78 6.40 1.50
C GLU A 97 -1.62 6.59 3.01
N ALA A 98 -2.73 6.53 3.77
CA ALA A 98 -2.73 6.66 5.22
C ALA A 98 -1.93 5.54 5.90
N ILE A 99 -2.09 4.29 5.44
CA ILE A 99 -1.31 3.13 5.93
C ILE A 99 0.18 3.34 5.70
N ARG A 100 0.58 3.74 4.48
CA ARG A 100 1.99 4.05 4.19
C ARG A 100 2.51 5.22 5.02
N ALA A 101 1.69 6.25 5.26
CA ALA A 101 2.09 7.38 6.09
C ALA A 101 2.34 6.97 7.54
N ALA A 102 1.45 6.17 8.13
CA ALA A 102 1.61 5.61 9.48
C ALA A 102 2.88 4.77 9.61
N GLY A 103 3.16 3.92 8.62
CA GLY A 103 4.40 3.13 8.59
C GLY A 103 5.65 3.98 8.39
N ARG A 104 5.61 5.00 7.52
CA ARG A 104 6.74 5.91 7.25
C ARG A 104 7.19 6.69 8.48
N ALA A 105 6.27 7.00 9.39
CA ALA A 105 6.61 7.62 10.67
C ALA A 105 7.53 6.73 11.54
N LYS A 106 7.57 5.43 11.28
CA LYS A 106 8.36 4.43 12.04
C LYS A 106 9.54 3.88 11.25
N THR A 107 9.38 3.70 9.94
CA THR A 107 10.43 3.21 9.04
C THR A 107 10.28 3.76 7.62
N PRO A 108 11.35 4.26 6.98
CA PRO A 108 11.28 4.74 5.61
C PRO A 108 10.88 3.64 4.61
N HIS A 109 11.12 2.37 4.93
CA HIS A 109 10.81 1.23 4.05
C HIS A 109 9.31 1.08 3.76
N ALA A 110 8.44 1.59 4.65
CA ALA A 110 6.99 1.57 4.43
C ALA A 110 6.58 2.30 3.14
N ALA A 111 7.41 3.22 2.64
CA ALA A 111 7.19 3.90 1.36
C ALA A 111 7.20 2.96 0.15
N LEU A 112 7.85 1.79 0.26
CA LEU A 112 8.00 0.84 -0.84
C LEU A 112 6.79 -0.10 -1.02
N SER A 113 5.87 -0.13 -0.06
CA SER A 113 4.68 -0.98 -0.16
C SER A 113 3.79 -0.51 -1.32
N ARG A 114 3.51 -1.42 -2.25
CA ARG A 114 2.57 -1.20 -3.36
C ARG A 114 1.13 -1.56 -3.01
N GLY A 115 0.85 -1.91 -1.75
CA GLY A 115 -0.50 -2.27 -1.30
C GLY A 115 -1.54 -1.23 -1.70
N ILE A 116 -2.68 -1.71 -2.20
CA ILE A 116 -3.83 -0.89 -2.55
C ILE A 116 -4.98 -1.13 -1.56
N ALA A 117 -5.98 -0.27 -1.63
CA ALA A 117 -7.27 -0.47 -0.99
C ALA A 117 -8.34 -0.20 -2.05
N GLY A 118 -9.44 -0.93 -2.03
CA GLY A 118 -10.50 -0.81 -3.01
C GLY A 118 -11.76 -1.54 -2.58
N VAL A 119 -12.81 -1.38 -3.37
CA VAL A 119 -14.13 -1.96 -3.11
C VAL A 119 -14.46 -2.96 -4.20
N ALA A 120 -15.00 -4.12 -3.81
CA ALA A 120 -15.61 -5.10 -4.69
C ALA A 120 -17.05 -5.37 -4.21
N GLY A 121 -18.06 -4.98 -4.97
CA GLY A 121 -19.46 -5.04 -4.56
C GLY A 121 -19.73 -4.23 -3.29
N LYS A 122 -19.85 -4.93 -2.15
CA LYS A 122 -20.05 -4.32 -0.81
C LYS A 122 -18.90 -4.62 0.16
N THR A 123 -17.81 -5.15 -0.35
CA THR A 123 -16.64 -5.57 0.42
C THR A 123 -15.52 -4.55 0.26
N LEU A 124 -15.03 -4.02 1.38
CA LEU A 124 -13.80 -3.23 1.40
C LEU A 124 -12.59 -4.17 1.48
N ILE A 125 -11.64 -4.06 0.56
CA ILE A 125 -10.41 -4.86 0.52
C ILE A 125 -9.22 -3.94 0.76
N VAL A 126 -8.33 -4.30 1.70
CA VAL A 126 -7.16 -3.50 2.07
C VAL A 126 -5.91 -4.37 2.14
N ASN A 127 -4.84 -3.98 1.42
CA ASN A 127 -3.57 -4.68 1.49
C ASN A 127 -2.61 -4.06 2.51
N LEU A 128 -2.07 -4.90 3.39
CA LEU A 128 -1.00 -4.56 4.33
C LEU A 128 0.29 -5.29 3.97
N ALA A 129 1.44 -4.68 4.29
CA ALA A 129 2.71 -5.38 4.20
C ALA A 129 2.81 -6.50 5.26
N GLY A 130 3.58 -7.56 4.97
CA GLY A 130 3.59 -8.80 5.76
C GLY A 130 4.32 -8.77 7.11
N SER A 131 4.76 -7.59 7.59
CA SER A 131 5.46 -7.49 8.86
C SER A 131 4.51 -7.25 10.03
N THR A 132 4.89 -7.68 11.23
CA THR A 132 4.11 -7.39 12.45
C THR A 132 3.98 -5.90 12.74
N GLY A 133 4.96 -5.08 12.33
CA GLY A 133 4.89 -3.63 12.38
C GLY A 133 3.80 -3.09 11.45
N ALA A 134 3.78 -3.55 10.20
CA ALA A 134 2.78 -3.16 9.22
C ALA A 134 1.36 -3.62 9.60
N ALA A 135 1.21 -4.78 10.23
CA ALA A 135 -0.07 -5.21 10.79
C ALA A 135 -0.59 -4.24 11.85
N LYS A 136 0.28 -3.81 12.78
CA LYS A 136 -0.05 -2.80 13.81
C LYS A 136 -0.34 -1.42 13.22
N ASP A 137 0.41 -1.03 12.18
CA ASP A 137 0.19 0.22 11.46
C ASP A 137 -1.18 0.22 10.75
N GLY A 138 -1.52 -0.90 10.11
CA GLY A 138 -2.82 -1.13 9.51
C GLY A 138 -3.95 -1.01 10.54
N LEU A 139 -3.86 -1.68 11.68
CA LEU A 139 -4.86 -1.58 12.75
C LEU A 139 -5.01 -0.16 13.32
N ALA A 140 -3.92 0.62 13.37
CA ALA A 140 -3.97 2.00 13.83
C ALA A 140 -4.68 2.93 12.85
N VAL A 141 -4.67 2.61 11.55
CA VAL A 141 -5.33 3.39 10.50
C VAL A 141 -6.77 2.91 10.25
N LEU A 142 -6.97 1.59 10.22
CA LEU A 142 -8.26 0.92 9.97
C LEU A 142 -9.07 0.85 11.27
N THR A 143 -9.39 2.02 11.84
CA THR A 143 -10.15 2.13 13.09
C THR A 143 -11.59 1.62 12.92
N ALA A 144 -12.22 1.23 14.03
CA ALA A 144 -13.64 0.84 14.03
C ALA A 144 -14.52 1.91 13.36
N GLU A 145 -14.33 3.17 13.73
CA GLU A 145 -15.05 4.31 13.16
C GLU A 145 -14.90 4.41 11.63
N LEU A 146 -13.67 4.30 11.11
CA LEU A 146 -13.41 4.39 9.68
C LEU A 146 -14.10 3.26 8.92
N ILE A 147 -13.97 2.02 9.41
CA ILE A 147 -14.52 0.84 8.75
C ILE A 147 -16.05 0.81 8.85
N GLU A 148 -16.62 1.13 10.02
CA GLU A 148 -18.07 1.23 10.20
C GLU A 148 -18.69 2.26 9.26
N HIS A 149 -18.04 3.41 9.11
CA HIS A 149 -18.48 4.44 8.18
C HIS A 149 -18.41 3.96 6.72
N ALA A 150 -17.28 3.37 6.31
CA ALA A 150 -17.11 2.86 4.95
C ALA A 150 -18.14 1.77 4.62
N VAL A 151 -18.30 0.77 5.51
CA VAL A 151 -19.26 -0.32 5.34
C VAL A 151 -20.70 0.19 5.31
N SER A 152 -21.04 1.18 6.15
CA SER A 152 -22.36 1.82 6.12
C SER A 152 -22.66 2.45 4.75
N GLN A 153 -21.72 3.22 4.19
CA GLN A 153 -21.88 3.82 2.86
C GLN A 153 -22.09 2.75 1.77
N LEU A 154 -21.29 1.67 1.79
CA LEU A 154 -21.39 0.57 0.81
C LEU A 154 -22.73 -0.17 0.87
N HIS A 155 -23.40 -0.14 2.02
CA HIS A 155 -24.73 -0.75 2.21
C HIS A 155 -25.89 0.21 1.94
N GLY A 156 -25.62 1.42 1.44
CA GLY A 156 -26.62 2.45 1.15
C GLY A 156 -27.10 3.20 2.40
N GLY A 157 -26.32 3.16 3.49
CA GLY A 157 -26.54 4.02 4.65
C GLY A 157 -26.22 5.47 4.31
N ASP A 158 -27.23 6.33 4.39
CA ASP A 158 -27.08 7.78 4.26
C ASP A 158 -26.56 8.37 5.57
N HIS A 159 -25.79 9.46 5.50
CA HIS A 159 -25.20 10.07 6.69
C HIS A 159 -26.28 10.72 7.58
N ALA A 160 -26.24 10.41 8.87
CA ALA A 160 -26.58 11.43 9.85
C ALA A 160 -25.50 12.51 9.73
N ARG A 161 -25.86 13.72 9.30
CA ARG A 161 -24.99 14.88 9.51
C ARG A 161 -24.62 14.89 10.98
N SER A 162 -23.34 14.89 11.32
CA SER A 162 -22.93 15.28 12.65
C SER A 162 -23.34 16.74 12.81
N ASP A 163 -24.43 17.00 13.54
CA ASP A 163 -24.88 18.35 13.90
C ASP A 163 -23.94 19.04 14.93
N ASP A 164 -22.67 18.60 15.02
CA ASP A 164 -21.61 19.21 15.82
C ASP A 164 -20.52 19.89 14.94
N ALA A 165 -20.89 20.32 13.73
CA ALA A 165 -20.14 21.38 13.05
C ALA A 165 -20.51 22.72 13.71
N GLU A 166 -19.89 23.00 14.85
CA GLU A 166 -19.81 24.34 15.43
C GLU A 166 -19.43 25.32 14.30
N ALA A 167 -20.24 26.37 14.17
CA ALA A 167 -20.28 27.28 13.04
C ALA A 167 -18.89 27.66 12.53
N ALA A 168 -18.64 27.38 11.25
CA ALA A 168 -17.53 28.01 10.53
C ALA A 168 -17.67 29.54 10.68
N PRO A 169 -16.62 30.26 11.08
CA PRO A 169 -16.70 31.71 11.13
C PRO A 169 -16.90 32.24 9.71
N GLU A 170 -17.89 33.11 9.54
CA GLU A 170 -18.12 33.84 8.30
C GLU A 170 -16.84 34.61 7.94
N PHE A 171 -16.28 34.33 6.76
CA PHE A 171 -15.21 35.17 6.21
C PHE A 171 -15.82 36.51 5.81
N SER A 172 -15.77 37.48 6.73
CA SER A 172 -16.01 38.88 6.39
C SER A 172 -14.80 39.41 5.60
N GLU A 173 -15.11 40.09 4.50
CA GLU A 173 -14.15 40.74 3.62
C GLU A 173 -13.19 41.66 4.38
N VAL A 174 -11.89 41.47 4.15
CA VAL A 174 -10.90 42.54 4.29
C VAL A 174 -10.23 42.78 2.94
N ALA A 175 -10.93 43.52 2.09
CA ALA A 175 -10.29 44.31 1.05
C ALA A 175 -9.55 45.48 1.72
N SER A 176 -8.22 45.40 1.80
CA SER A 176 -7.30 46.44 1.30
C SER A 176 -5.89 46.22 1.85
N VAL A 177 -4.94 45.96 0.95
CA VAL A 177 -3.65 46.67 0.92
C VAL A 177 -3.23 46.73 -0.55
N ALA A 178 -3.50 47.85 -1.20
CA ALA A 178 -2.80 48.27 -2.39
C ALA A 178 -1.92 49.46 -2.01
N GLN A 179 -0.60 49.25 -1.98
CA GLN A 179 0.41 50.18 -2.50
C GLN A 179 1.82 49.67 -2.19
N VAL A 180 2.48 49.14 -3.22
CA VAL A 180 3.92 49.39 -3.41
C VAL A 180 4.12 49.70 -4.90
N HIS A 181 4.41 50.96 -5.19
CA HIS A 181 4.93 51.40 -6.48
C HIS A 181 6.41 51.01 -6.59
N GLY A 182 6.85 50.66 -7.80
CA GLY A 182 8.18 51.07 -8.26
C GLY A 182 9.10 49.99 -8.83
N THR A 183 8.96 49.76 -10.14
CA THR A 183 10.05 49.73 -11.15
C THR A 183 11.24 48.78 -10.96
N GLY A 184 11.37 47.79 -11.84
CA GLY A 184 12.64 47.06 -12.03
C GLY A 184 12.60 45.99 -13.12
N ALA A 185 12.86 46.42 -14.36
CA ALA A 185 13.28 45.68 -15.56
C ALA A 185 13.24 44.13 -15.58
N THR A 186 12.47 43.58 -16.52
CA THR A 186 12.66 42.25 -17.11
C THR A 186 14.05 42.15 -17.74
N GLN A 187 14.88 41.22 -17.28
CA GLN A 187 16.07 40.78 -18.01
C GLN A 187 15.79 39.44 -18.71
N PRO A 188 16.25 39.24 -19.97
CA PRO A 188 16.04 38.01 -20.70
C PRO A 188 16.91 36.87 -20.16
N LEU A 189 16.39 35.64 -20.28
CA LEU A 189 17.09 34.39 -19.99
C LEU A 189 18.41 34.32 -20.78
N GLY A 190 19.53 34.18 -20.07
CA GLY A 190 20.84 33.95 -20.66
C GLY A 190 20.92 32.59 -21.37
N GLU A 191 21.55 32.58 -22.53
CA GLU A 191 21.85 31.41 -23.36
C GLU A 191 22.67 30.36 -22.60
N ILE A 192 22.30 29.08 -22.73
CA ILE A 192 23.13 27.96 -22.30
C ILE A 192 24.21 27.74 -23.39
N PRO A 193 25.51 27.84 -23.07
CA PRO A 193 26.55 27.60 -24.06
C PRO A 193 26.69 26.10 -24.38
N SER A 194 26.61 25.80 -25.67
CA SER A 194 26.94 24.50 -26.28
C SER A 194 28.46 24.31 -26.32
N ALA A 195 28.98 23.30 -25.62
CA ALA A 195 30.34 22.78 -25.79
C ALA A 195 30.22 21.32 -26.28
N ALA A 196 30.38 21.06 -27.58
CA ALA A 196 31.65 20.79 -28.27
C ALA A 196 32.11 19.33 -28.14
N MET A 197 31.90 18.61 -29.25
CA MET A 197 32.51 17.35 -29.62
C MET A 197 34.04 17.42 -29.48
N GLY A 198 34.63 16.44 -28.79
CA GLY A 198 36.06 16.20 -28.74
C GLY A 198 36.36 14.74 -29.04
N SER A 199 36.68 14.47 -30.31
CA SER A 199 37.29 13.23 -30.79
C SER A 199 38.70 13.05 -30.25
N GLY A 200 39.06 11.86 -29.79
CA GLY A 200 40.44 11.52 -29.45
C GLY A 200 40.56 10.08 -28.97
N GLY A 201 40.70 9.15 -29.91
CA GLY A 201 41.15 7.79 -29.61
C GLY A 201 42.66 7.75 -29.44
N THR A 202 43.13 6.78 -28.64
CA THR A 202 44.41 6.08 -28.86
C THR A 202 44.30 4.68 -28.26
N GLU A 203 44.46 3.70 -29.14
CA GLU A 203 44.77 2.30 -28.87
C GLU A 203 46.04 2.14 -28.03
N THR A 204 46.05 1.07 -27.22
CA THR A 204 47.17 0.11 -27.04
C THR A 204 46.57 -1.13 -26.35
N THR A 205 46.21 -2.20 -27.06
CA THR A 205 47.02 -3.33 -27.58
C THR A 205 47.54 -4.33 -26.53
N HIS A 206 47.19 -5.61 -26.76
CA HIS A 206 47.92 -6.86 -26.46
C HIS A 206 47.96 -7.34 -24.99
N ALA A 207 47.78 -8.62 -24.64
CA ALA A 207 47.62 -9.88 -25.38
C ALA A 207 47.14 -11.00 -24.42
N PRO A 208 46.85 -12.22 -24.91
CA PRO A 208 46.19 -13.31 -24.19
C PRO A 208 47.17 -14.38 -23.64
N GLY A 209 46.64 -15.26 -22.79
CA GLY A 209 47.15 -16.62 -22.50
C GLY A 209 45.99 -17.40 -21.88
N ASP A 210 45.39 -18.36 -22.59
CA ASP A 210 45.78 -19.80 -22.64
C ASP A 210 46.13 -20.38 -21.28
N ASP A 211 45.81 -21.61 -20.88
CA ASP A 211 44.91 -22.71 -21.27
C ASP A 211 45.30 -23.81 -20.24
N THR A 212 44.53 -24.90 -20.18
CA THR A 212 44.95 -26.22 -19.66
C THR A 212 44.94 -26.44 -18.12
N ASP A 213 43.93 -27.23 -17.71
CA ASP A 213 44.06 -28.67 -17.40
C ASP A 213 43.65 -29.17 -16.01
N ALA A 214 42.77 -30.17 -16.11
CA ALA A 214 42.65 -31.42 -15.37
C ALA A 214 42.94 -31.56 -13.85
N HIS A 215 41.98 -32.25 -13.25
CA HIS A 215 42.16 -33.38 -12.32
C HIS A 215 42.75 -33.09 -10.93
N ARG A 216 41.90 -33.22 -9.90
CA ARG A 216 42.07 -34.32 -8.93
C ARG A 216 40.83 -34.61 -8.08
N ARG A 217 40.63 -35.92 -7.93
CA ARG A 217 39.71 -36.60 -7.03
C ARG A 217 40.22 -36.51 -5.58
N GLN A 218 39.28 -36.33 -4.65
CA GLN A 218 39.09 -37.06 -3.37
C GLN A 218 40.22 -37.15 -2.32
N PRO A 219 39.92 -37.52 -1.05
CA PRO A 219 38.63 -37.94 -0.48
C PRO A 219 37.97 -36.92 0.46
#